data_AF-A0A7S2V7X6-F1
#
_entry.id   AF-A0A7S2V7X6-F1
#
_cell.length_a   1.000
_cell.length_b   1.000
_cell.length_c   1.000
_cell.angle_alpha   90.00
_cell.angle_beta   90.00
_cell.angle_gamma   90.00
#
_symmetry.space_group_name_H-M   'P 1'
#
loop_
_entity.id
_entity.type
_entity.pdbx_description
1 polymer ?
#
loop_
_entity_poly.entity_id
_entity_poly.type
_entity_poly.pdbx_seq_one_letter_code
_entity_poly.pdbx_strand_id
1 'polypeptide(L)'
;DAENVDDQVLLTNGDNDDDNAQIRLGTTSSARFNILSTMVGGGSLSLPFAFAKSGNVLVGPVLLVTIAFLSEYCFRILVQAARILSYPPNYTDTLQTTTKVGHDSFESLAQAAFGPKAYVASMTLVTLMCFFGTVGYAVLLRDMLEPITAAIYGNQPAGPSWQNNSSLWVIVLVVTPLCT
;
A
#
# COMPACT_ATOMS: atom_id res chain seq x y z
N ASP A 1 1.45 47.90 -17.91
CA ASP A 1 0.82 46.62 -18.29
C ASP A 1 0.17 45.99 -17.08
N ALA A 2 -1.10 46.32 -16.87
CA ALA A 2 -1.96 45.80 -15.82
C ALA A 2 -3.19 45.25 -16.53
N GLU A 3 -3.16 43.95 -16.84
CA GLU A 3 -4.29 43.22 -17.42
C GLU A 3 -4.10 41.74 -17.13
N ASN A 4 -4.43 41.32 -15.91
CA ASN A 4 -4.89 39.95 -15.59
C ASN A 4 -5.36 39.84 -14.12
N VAL A 5 -6.23 40.75 -13.67
CA VAL A 5 -6.78 40.74 -12.30
C VAL A 5 -8.32 40.55 -12.31
N ASP A 6 -8.95 40.56 -13.48
CA ASP A 6 -10.42 40.60 -13.59
C ASP A 6 -11.12 39.23 -13.71
N ASP A 7 -10.40 38.12 -13.96
CA ASP A 7 -11.02 36.78 -14.02
C ASP A 7 -11.20 36.12 -12.63
N GLN A 8 -10.70 36.73 -11.56
CA GLN A 8 -10.90 36.23 -10.18
C GLN A 8 -12.10 36.86 -9.45
N VAL A 9 -12.73 37.90 -10.01
CA VAL A 9 -13.80 38.68 -9.35
C VAL A 9 -15.21 38.29 -9.84
N LEU A 10 -15.33 37.25 -10.68
CA LEU A 10 -16.64 36.75 -11.16
C LEU A 10 -17.10 35.48 -10.44
N LEU A 11 -16.87 35.44 -9.12
CA LEU A 11 -17.69 34.66 -8.20
C LEU A 11 -18.46 35.66 -7.34
N THR A 12 -19.79 35.69 -7.46
CA THR A 12 -20.78 36.00 -6.39
C THR A 12 -22.06 36.47 -7.08
N ASN A 13 -23.08 35.61 -7.14
CA ASN A 13 -24.52 35.91 -7.09
C ASN A 13 -25.28 34.78 -7.80
N GLY A 14 -25.58 33.71 -7.06
CA GLY A 14 -26.35 32.61 -7.61
C GLY A 14 -26.35 31.39 -6.72
N ASP A 15 -27.12 31.50 -5.66
CA ASP A 15 -27.75 30.41 -4.91
C ASP A 15 -26.96 29.71 -3.80
N ASN A 16 -27.67 29.58 -2.69
CA ASN A 16 -27.25 28.95 -1.46
C ASN A 16 -27.58 27.47 -1.61
N ASP A 17 -26.58 26.59 -1.59
CA ASP A 17 -26.75 25.23 -1.07
C ASP A 17 -25.44 24.78 -0.42
N ASP A 18 -25.53 24.59 0.89
CA ASP A 18 -24.52 24.05 1.78
C ASP A 18 -24.22 22.58 1.45
N ASP A 19 -23.41 22.34 0.42
CA ASP A 19 -22.69 21.07 0.30
C ASP A 19 -21.20 21.36 0.25
N ASN A 20 -20.54 21.09 1.38
CA ASN A 20 -19.09 21.04 1.55
C ASN A 20 -18.50 19.90 0.71
N ALA A 21 -18.62 19.98 -0.62
CA ALA A 21 -17.81 19.20 -1.54
C ALA A 21 -16.39 19.77 -1.47
N GLN A 22 -15.65 19.39 -0.43
CA GLN A 22 -14.20 19.61 -0.36
C GLN A 22 -13.59 19.06 -1.65
N ILE A 23 -13.28 19.95 -2.59
CA ILE A 23 -12.51 19.60 -3.78
C ILE A 23 -11.14 19.15 -3.26
N ARG A 24 -10.96 17.83 -3.13
CA ARG A 24 -9.70 17.22 -2.72
C ARG A 24 -8.68 17.39 -3.84
N LEU A 25 -8.02 18.55 -3.87
CA LEU A 25 -6.86 18.83 -4.69
C LEU A 25 -5.65 18.09 -4.12
N GLY A 26 -5.61 16.77 -4.28
CA GLY A 26 -4.43 15.97 -3.95
C GLY A 26 -3.30 16.30 -4.92
N THR A 27 -2.23 16.95 -4.45
CA THR A 27 -1.06 17.25 -5.28
C THR A 27 -0.31 15.95 -5.63
N THR A 28 0.13 15.80 -6.89
CA THR A 28 0.91 14.65 -7.38
C THR A 28 2.19 14.40 -6.59
N SER A 29 2.78 15.44 -5.99
CA SER A 29 3.92 15.31 -5.07
C SER A 29 3.55 14.58 -3.77
N SER A 30 2.40 14.91 -3.18
CA SER A 30 1.91 14.28 -1.94
C SER A 30 1.58 12.81 -2.15
N ALA A 31 0.95 12.45 -3.28
CA ALA A 31 0.64 11.07 -3.61
C ALA A 31 1.91 10.20 -3.75
N ARG A 32 2.94 10.74 -4.41
CA ARG A 32 4.24 10.05 -4.57
C ARG A 32 4.94 9.83 -3.23
N PHE A 33 4.94 10.85 -2.36
CA PHE A 33 5.56 10.72 -1.04
C PHE A 33 4.85 9.67 -0.17
N ASN A 34 3.51 9.64 -0.20
CA ASN A 34 2.73 8.64 0.52
C ASN A 34 3.10 7.21 0.08
N ILE A 35 3.13 6.97 -1.24
CA ILE A 35 3.52 5.66 -1.79
C ILE A 35 4.96 5.32 -1.39
N LEU A 36 5.91 6.27 -1.49
CA LEU A 36 7.30 6.05 -1.10
C LEU A 36 7.43 5.66 0.38
N SER A 37 6.70 6.36 1.27
CA SER A 37 6.71 6.07 2.70
C SER A 37 6.19 4.66 3.00
N THR A 38 5.18 4.19 2.26
CA THR A 38 4.66 2.82 2.43
C THR A 38 5.61 1.75 1.89
N MET A 39 6.43 2.04 0.88
CA MET A 39 7.36 1.09 0.26
C MET A 39 8.70 0.96 0.99
N VAL A 40 9.26 2.07 1.52
CA VAL A 40 10.61 2.11 2.11
C VAL A 40 10.67 1.51 3.52
N GLY A 41 9.53 1.04 4.07
CA GLY A 41 9.41 0.47 5.41
C GLY A 41 10.19 -0.84 5.65
N GLY A 42 9.54 -1.86 6.21
CA GLY A 42 10.20 -3.06 6.75
C GLY A 42 11.10 -3.83 5.77
N GLY A 43 10.90 -3.71 4.46
CA GLY A 43 11.73 -4.35 3.44
C GLY A 43 13.18 -3.85 3.42
N SER A 44 13.43 -2.58 3.78
CA SER A 44 14.77 -1.98 3.74
C SER A 44 15.70 -2.54 4.83
N LEU A 45 15.17 -2.98 5.97
CA LEU A 45 15.94 -3.60 7.06
C LEU A 45 16.55 -4.96 6.65
N SER A 46 15.88 -5.68 5.73
CA SER A 46 16.32 -6.99 5.24
C SER A 46 17.40 -6.91 4.15
N LEU A 47 17.54 -5.75 3.51
CA LEU A 47 18.46 -5.52 2.40
C LEU A 47 19.95 -5.69 2.76
N PRO A 48 20.48 -5.07 3.84
CA PRO A 48 21.87 -5.27 4.24
C PRO A 48 22.18 -6.73 4.62
N PHE A 49 21.21 -7.42 5.26
CA PHE A 49 21.34 -8.84 5.57
C PHE A 49 21.34 -9.71 4.30
N ALA A 50 20.50 -9.39 3.32
CA ALA A 50 20.48 -10.07 2.02
C ALA A 50 21.81 -9.90 1.27
N PHE A 51 22.43 -8.71 1.31
CA PHE A 51 23.76 -8.51 0.75
C PHE A 51 24.86 -9.28 1.48
N ALA A 52 24.78 -9.37 2.82
CA ALA A 52 25.70 -10.18 3.60
C ALA A 52 25.60 -11.69 3.27
N LYS A 53 24.40 -12.19 2.93
CA LYS A 53 24.16 -13.60 2.59
C LYS A 53 24.37 -13.93 1.10
N SER A 54 24.33 -12.95 0.20
CA SER A 54 24.46 -13.16 -1.26
C SER A 54 25.89 -13.52 -1.71
N GLY A 55 26.89 -13.51 -0.83
CA GLY A 55 28.24 -14.07 -1.06
C GLY A 55 29.09 -13.43 -2.15
N ASN A 56 28.54 -12.53 -2.96
CA ASN A 56 29.23 -11.89 -4.09
C ASN A 56 28.82 -10.41 -4.20
N VAL A 57 29.77 -9.50 -4.08
CA VAL A 57 29.55 -8.04 -3.97
C VAL A 57 28.76 -7.47 -5.16
N LEU A 58 28.91 -8.07 -6.35
CA LEU A 58 28.22 -7.62 -7.57
C LEU A 58 26.83 -8.23 -7.77
N VAL A 59 26.53 -9.40 -7.18
CA VAL A 59 25.27 -10.11 -7.46
C VAL A 59 24.08 -9.39 -6.81
N GLY A 60 24.27 -8.87 -5.59
CA GLY A 60 23.23 -8.14 -4.88
C GLY A 60 22.71 -6.91 -5.66
N PRO A 61 23.58 -5.95 -6.03
CA PRO A 61 23.17 -4.75 -6.76
C PRO A 61 22.57 -5.08 -8.14
N VAL A 62 23.15 -6.04 -8.87
CA VAL A 62 22.61 -6.46 -10.17
C VAL A 62 21.21 -7.03 -10.01
N LEU A 63 20.98 -7.89 -9.01
CA LEU A 63 19.68 -8.49 -8.73
C LEU A 63 18.65 -7.44 -8.27
N LEU A 64 19.05 -6.46 -7.47
CA LEU A 64 18.19 -5.33 -7.13
C LEU A 64 17.77 -4.52 -8.35
N VAL A 65 18.72 -4.20 -9.25
CA VAL A 65 18.42 -3.45 -10.48
C VAL A 65 17.47 -4.26 -11.37
N THR A 66 17.69 -5.57 -11.53
CA THR A 66 16.78 -6.44 -12.30
C THR A 66 15.37 -6.46 -11.70
N ILE A 67 15.24 -6.62 -10.38
CA ILE A 67 13.93 -6.61 -9.70
C ILE A 67 13.27 -5.22 -9.78
N ALA A 68 14.05 -4.14 -9.75
CA ALA A 68 13.53 -2.79 -9.92
C ALA A 68 12.92 -2.59 -11.31
N PHE A 69 13.62 -3.03 -12.37
CA PHE A 69 13.06 -3.01 -13.74
C PHE A 69 11.81 -3.88 -13.87
N LEU A 70 11.80 -5.07 -13.26
CA LEU A 70 10.63 -5.95 -13.27
C LEU A 70 9.44 -5.32 -12.53
N SER A 71 9.68 -4.68 -11.39
CA SER A 71 8.63 -4.02 -10.60
C SER A 71 8.03 -2.83 -11.36
N GLU A 72 8.88 -2.00 -11.98
CA GLU A 72 8.44 -0.89 -12.86
C GLU A 72 7.57 -1.41 -14.01
N TYR A 73 7.94 -2.52 -14.63
CA TYR A 73 7.13 -3.15 -15.67
C TYR A 73 5.76 -3.61 -15.15
N CYS A 74 5.72 -4.26 -13.99
CA CYS A 74 4.47 -4.64 -13.34
C CYS A 74 3.57 -3.44 -13.04
N PHE A 75 4.13 -2.34 -12.50
CA PHE A 75 3.37 -1.12 -12.23
C PHE A 75 2.80 -0.50 -13.50
N ARG A 76 3.56 -0.47 -14.60
CA ARG A 76 3.05 0.04 -15.88
C ARG A 76 1.86 -0.74 -16.40
N ILE A 77 1.91 -2.07 -16.34
CA ILE A 77 0.79 -2.92 -16.75
C ILE A 77 -0.43 -2.64 -15.86
N LEU A 78 -0.25 -2.59 -14.54
CA LEU A 78 -1.33 -2.33 -13.60
C LEU A 78 -1.98 -0.96 -13.84
N VAL A 79 -1.18 0.09 -14.07
CA VAL A 79 -1.68 1.44 -14.36
C VAL A 79 -2.41 1.48 -15.71
N GLN A 80 -1.89 0.79 -16.73
CA GLN A 80 -2.57 0.70 -18.02
C GLN A 80 -3.92 0.00 -17.90
N ALA A 81 -3.97 -1.13 -17.20
CA ALA A 81 -5.21 -1.87 -16.95
C ALA A 81 -6.21 -1.03 -16.14
N ALA A 82 -5.75 -0.34 -15.09
CA ALA A 82 -6.59 0.55 -14.29
C ALA A 82 -7.17 1.69 -15.14
N ARG A 83 -6.36 2.31 -16.01
CA ARG A 83 -6.81 3.37 -16.92
C ARG A 83 -7.86 2.89 -17.93
N ILE A 84 -7.72 1.67 -18.44
CA ILE A 84 -8.70 1.07 -19.36
C ILE A 84 -10.04 0.85 -18.64
N LEU A 85 -10.00 0.40 -17.38
CA LEU A 85 -11.21 0.14 -16.60
C LEU A 85 -11.92 1.43 -16.19
N SER A 86 -11.18 2.49 -15.84
CA SER A 86 -11.75 3.78 -15.44
C SER A 86 -12.36 4.60 -16.60
N TYR A 87 -12.23 4.17 -17.85
CA TYR A 87 -12.86 4.81 -19.02
C TYR A 87 -13.87 3.85 -19.70
N PRO A 88 -15.09 3.68 -19.17
CA PRO A 88 -16.13 2.94 -19.87
C PRO A 88 -16.57 3.72 -21.14
N PRO A 89 -16.50 3.14 -22.35
CA PRO A 89 -16.81 3.82 -23.61
C PRO A 89 -18.32 3.98 -23.91
N ASN A 90 -19.21 3.78 -22.93
CA ASN A 90 -20.67 3.82 -23.12
C ASN A 90 -21.37 4.71 -22.08
N TYR A 91 -21.04 6.00 -22.05
CA TYR A 91 -21.97 7.01 -21.52
C TYR A 91 -21.83 8.29 -22.34
N THR A 92 -22.59 8.34 -23.44
CA THR A 92 -23.05 9.59 -24.03
C THR A 92 -24.05 10.21 -23.07
N ASP A 93 -23.65 11.13 -22.19
CA ASP A 93 -24.30 12.44 -22.13
C ASP A 93 -23.58 13.42 -21.18
N THR A 94 -23.50 14.63 -21.70
CA THR A 94 -23.36 15.95 -21.07
C THR A 94 -22.88 16.08 -19.61
N LEU A 95 -21.78 16.82 -19.47
CA LEU A 95 -21.62 17.90 -18.50
C LEU A 95 -21.78 17.52 -17.02
N GLN A 96 -20.97 16.58 -16.57
CA GLN A 96 -20.42 16.65 -15.23
C GLN A 96 -19.01 16.06 -15.26
N THR A 97 -18.02 16.93 -15.19
CA THR A 97 -16.60 16.63 -14.93
C THR A 97 -16.44 16.08 -13.50
N THR A 98 -17.36 15.24 -13.05
CA THR A 98 -17.24 14.46 -11.84
C THR A 98 -16.40 13.27 -12.22
N THR A 99 -15.09 13.40 -12.04
CA THR A 99 -14.16 12.28 -11.94
C THR A 99 -14.81 11.23 -11.06
N LYS A 100 -15.50 10.25 -11.67
CA LYS A 100 -16.23 9.22 -10.94
C LYS A 100 -15.15 8.54 -10.10
N VAL A 101 -15.24 8.74 -8.79
CA VAL A 101 -14.22 8.29 -7.84
C VAL A 101 -14.10 6.79 -8.07
N GLY A 102 -13.01 6.37 -8.70
CA GLY A 102 -12.79 5.00 -9.13
C GLY A 102 -12.74 4.11 -7.91
N HIS A 103 -13.87 3.52 -7.55
CA HIS A 103 -13.96 2.37 -6.65
C HIS A 103 -13.55 1.09 -7.37
N ASP A 104 -12.55 1.19 -8.25
CA ASP A 104 -11.96 0.05 -8.95
C ASP A 104 -10.93 -0.56 -8.00
N SER A 105 -11.41 -1.42 -7.09
CA SER A 105 -10.56 -2.24 -6.24
C SER A 105 -9.64 -3.12 -7.10
N PHE A 106 -8.48 -3.52 -6.55
CA PHE A 106 -7.55 -4.46 -7.21
C PHE A 106 -8.25 -5.75 -7.70
N GLU A 107 -9.31 -6.15 -7.00
CA GLU A 107 -10.13 -7.32 -7.31
C GLU A 107 -10.94 -7.13 -8.60
N SER A 108 -11.57 -5.96 -8.78
CA SER A 108 -12.29 -5.60 -10.01
C SER A 108 -11.33 -5.54 -11.20
N LEU A 109 -10.11 -5.05 -10.97
CA LEU A 109 -9.07 -5.03 -11.99
C LEU A 109 -8.61 -6.45 -12.36
N ALA A 110 -8.40 -7.31 -11.37
CA ALA A 110 -8.05 -8.72 -11.58
C ALA A 110 -9.18 -9.48 -12.30
N GLN A 111 -10.44 -9.20 -11.96
CA GLN A 111 -11.60 -9.76 -12.62
C GLN A 111 -11.70 -9.33 -14.08
N ALA A 112 -11.43 -8.06 -14.38
CA ALA A 112 -11.43 -7.54 -15.73
C ALA A 112 -10.29 -8.13 -16.59
N ALA A 113 -9.11 -8.35 -16.00
CA ALA A 113 -7.94 -8.86 -16.71
C ALA A 113 -7.94 -10.38 -16.94
N PHE A 114 -8.36 -11.16 -15.95
CA PHE A 114 -8.23 -12.63 -15.94
C PHE A 114 -9.57 -13.38 -15.77
N GLY A 115 -10.68 -12.66 -15.62
CA GLY A 115 -12.02 -13.22 -15.46
C GLY A 115 -12.45 -13.46 -14.01
N PRO A 116 -13.65 -14.02 -13.79
CA PRO A 116 -14.31 -14.07 -12.47
C PRO A 116 -13.57 -14.88 -11.41
N LYS A 117 -12.73 -15.86 -11.79
CA LYS A 117 -11.94 -16.64 -10.83
C LYS A 117 -10.76 -15.85 -10.23
N ALA A 118 -10.27 -14.85 -10.96
CA ALA A 118 -9.15 -14.03 -10.50
C ALA A 118 -9.57 -13.04 -9.41
N TYR A 119 -10.86 -12.67 -9.35
CA TYR A 119 -11.43 -11.89 -8.25
C TYR A 119 -11.10 -12.55 -6.90
N VAL A 120 -11.54 -13.80 -6.71
CA VAL A 120 -11.33 -14.56 -5.47
C VAL A 120 -9.85 -14.84 -5.21
N ALA A 121 -9.07 -15.11 -6.27
CA ALA A 121 -7.63 -15.34 -6.14
C ALA A 121 -6.89 -14.09 -5.65
N SER A 122 -7.21 -12.91 -6.19
CA SER A 122 -6.60 -11.64 -5.78
C SER A 122 -6.95 -11.28 -4.34
N MET A 123 -8.22 -11.44 -3.96
CA MET A 123 -8.68 -11.23 -2.58
C MET A 123 -7.94 -12.15 -1.60
N THR A 124 -7.81 -13.45 -1.94
CA THR A 124 -7.07 -14.41 -1.12
C THR A 124 -5.58 -14.04 -0.99
N LEU A 125 -4.95 -13.62 -2.10
CA LEU A 125 -3.53 -13.29 -2.13
C LEU A 125 -3.22 -12.02 -1.31
N VAL A 126 -4.08 -11.01 -1.41
CA VAL A 126 -3.98 -9.79 -0.58
C VAL A 126 -4.13 -10.12 0.90
N THR A 127 -5.12 -10.94 1.26
CA THR A 127 -5.31 -11.41 2.64
C THR A 127 -4.09 -12.16 3.18
N LEU A 128 -3.52 -13.08 2.38
CA LEU A 128 -2.29 -13.80 2.76
C LEU A 128 -1.09 -12.84 2.94
N MET A 129 -0.92 -11.89 2.02
CA MET A 129 0.14 -10.87 2.12
C MET A 129 0.01 -10.04 3.40
N CYS A 130 -1.20 -9.59 3.75
CA CYS A 130 -1.47 -8.87 4.99
C CYS A 130 -1.19 -9.74 6.23
N PHE A 131 -1.62 -11.01 6.21
CA PHE A 131 -1.36 -11.96 7.31
C PHE A 131 0.14 -12.13 7.56
N PHE A 132 0.93 -12.43 6.52
CA PHE A 132 2.38 -12.56 6.64
C PHE A 132 3.04 -11.24 7.05
N GLY A 133 2.53 -10.10 6.59
CA GLY A 133 2.98 -8.77 7.02
C GLY A 133 2.80 -8.55 8.52
N THR A 134 1.62 -8.87 9.07
CA THR A 134 1.35 -8.76 10.51
C THR A 134 2.22 -9.71 11.32
N VAL A 135 2.40 -10.96 10.88
CA VAL A 135 3.30 -11.93 11.53
C VAL A 135 4.74 -11.41 11.53
N GLY A 136 5.25 -10.94 10.38
CA GLY A 136 6.60 -10.39 10.27
C GLY A 136 6.82 -9.17 11.15
N TYR A 137 5.83 -8.28 11.22
CA TYR A 137 5.88 -7.11 12.10
C TYR A 137 5.91 -7.49 13.58
N ALA A 138 5.09 -8.47 14.00
CA ALA A 138 5.09 -8.95 15.38
C ALA A 138 6.43 -9.60 15.78
N VAL A 139 7.07 -10.34 14.86
CA VAL A 139 8.41 -10.91 15.09
C VAL A 139 9.47 -9.82 15.20
N LEU A 140 9.45 -8.82 14.30
CA LEU A 140 10.38 -7.69 14.36
C LEU A 140 10.21 -6.88 15.64
N LEU A 141 8.98 -6.60 16.07
CA LEU A 141 8.73 -5.93 17.34
C LEU A 141 9.28 -6.74 18.50
N ARG A 142 9.05 -8.06 18.52
CA ARG A 142 9.60 -8.92 19.58
C ARG A 142 11.12 -8.85 19.67
N ASP A 143 11.81 -8.87 18.54
CA ASP A 143 13.27 -8.73 18.46
C ASP A 143 13.75 -7.36 19.00
N MET A 144 12.98 -6.30 18.72
CA MET A 144 13.27 -4.95 19.25
C MET A 144 12.86 -4.75 20.72
N LEU A 145 11.95 -5.56 21.27
CA LEU A 145 11.49 -5.46 22.66
C LEU A 145 12.41 -6.20 23.65
N GLU A 146 13.22 -7.16 23.18
CA GLU A 146 14.15 -7.92 24.01
C GLU A 146 15.10 -7.03 24.86
N PRO A 147 15.78 -6.00 24.32
CA PRO A 147 16.62 -5.10 25.13
C PRO A 147 15.81 -4.27 26.14
N ILE A 148 14.56 -3.93 25.83
CA ILE A 148 13.68 -3.15 26.72
C ILE A 148 13.22 -4.02 27.89
N THR A 149 12.84 -5.26 27.64
CA THR A 149 12.42 -6.20 28.69
C THR A 149 13.58 -6.56 29.63
N ALA A 150 14.79 -6.73 29.08
CA ALA A 150 16.00 -6.96 29.88
C ALA A 150 16.35 -5.75 30.76
N ALA A 151 16.17 -4.52 30.26
CA ALA A 151 16.41 -3.30 31.02
C ALA A 151 15.38 -3.06 32.15
N ILE A 152 14.14 -3.51 31.98
CA ILE A 152 13.06 -3.30 32.95
C ILE A 152 13.00 -4.42 34.01
N TYR A 153 13.18 -5.69 33.62
CA TYR A 153 12.92 -6.83 34.50
C TYR A 153 14.15 -7.50 35.11
N GLY A 154 15.38 -7.20 34.64
CA GLY A 154 16.61 -7.71 35.24
C GLY A 154 16.76 -9.24 35.23
N ASN A 155 17.52 -9.77 34.25
CA ASN A 155 18.10 -11.13 34.23
C ASN A 155 17.24 -12.29 34.81
N GLN A 156 15.98 -12.42 34.39
CA GLN A 156 15.29 -13.69 34.57
C GLN A 156 15.72 -14.69 33.48
N PRO A 157 16.13 -15.91 33.86
CA PRO A 157 16.67 -16.88 32.92
C PRO A 157 15.58 -17.27 31.92
N ALA A 158 15.88 -17.08 30.63
CA ALA A 158 15.06 -17.48 29.50
C ALA A 158 14.92 -19.01 29.47
N GLY A 159 14.01 -19.54 30.29
CA GLY A 159 13.55 -20.93 30.19
C GLY A 159 12.71 -21.12 28.92
N PRO A 160 12.54 -22.37 28.45
CA PRO A 160 11.87 -22.72 27.20
C PRO A 160 10.38 -22.32 27.29
N SER A 161 10.07 -21.07 26.96
CA SER A 161 8.81 -20.48 27.34
C SER A 161 7.75 -20.79 26.28
N TRP A 162 6.72 -21.48 26.74
CA TRP A 162 5.36 -21.54 26.20
C TRP A 162 4.86 -20.19 25.62
N GLN A 163 5.43 -19.06 26.06
CA GLN A 163 5.20 -17.69 25.57
C GLN A 163 5.62 -17.43 24.11
N ASN A 164 6.65 -18.12 23.60
CA ASN A 164 7.04 -18.01 22.19
C ASN A 164 6.05 -18.72 21.26
N ASN A 165 5.44 -19.81 21.74
CA ASN A 165 4.38 -20.51 21.01
C ASN A 165 3.06 -19.74 21.13
N SER A 166 2.79 -19.06 22.25
CA SER A 166 1.57 -18.25 22.41
C SER A 166 1.56 -17.01 21.51
N SER A 167 2.70 -16.38 21.20
CA SER A 167 2.71 -15.26 20.24
C SER A 167 2.26 -15.71 18.84
N LEU A 168 2.62 -16.93 18.45
CA LEU A 168 2.24 -17.52 17.16
C LEU A 168 0.73 -17.82 17.11
N TRP A 169 0.16 -18.34 18.21
CA TRP A 169 -1.29 -18.57 18.32
C TRP A 169 -2.10 -17.28 18.45
N VAL A 170 -1.62 -16.25 19.15
CA VAL A 170 -2.31 -14.95 19.29
C VAL A 170 -2.37 -14.21 17.95
N ILE A 171 -1.30 -14.24 17.15
CA ILE A 171 -1.32 -13.65 15.81
C ILE A 171 -2.32 -14.39 14.91
N VAL A 172 -2.34 -15.74 14.96
CA VAL A 172 -3.32 -16.53 14.21
C VAL A 172 -4.75 -16.19 14.66
N LEU A 173 -5.03 -16.14 15.96
CA LEU A 173 -6.38 -15.91 16.49
C LEU A 173 -6.86 -14.46 16.33
N VAL A 174 -5.97 -13.47 16.30
CA VAL A 174 -6.31 -12.05 16.08
C VAL A 174 -6.42 -11.70 14.61
N VAL A 175 -5.63 -12.32 13.73
CA VAL A 175 -5.69 -12.02 12.29
C VAL A 175 -6.80 -12.80 11.58
N THR A 176 -7.16 -14.00 12.04
CA THR A 176 -8.28 -14.78 11.49
C THR A 176 -9.63 -14.00 11.45
N PRO A 177 -10.04 -13.27 12.51
CA PRO A 177 -11.25 -12.44 12.48
C PRO A 177 -11.05 -11.08 11.80
N LEU A 178 -9.81 -10.63 11.57
CA LEU A 178 -9.52 -9.38 10.85
C LEU A 178 -9.49 -9.58 9.32
N CYS A 179 -9.39 -10.84 8.88
CA CYS A 179 -9.30 -11.26 7.49
C CYS A 179 -10.56 -12.00 6.98
N THR A 180 -11.57 -12.19 7.83
CA THR A 180 -12.91 -12.74 7.50
C THR A 180 -13.92 -11.62 7.50
#